data_AF-A0A819V8Y7-F1
#
_entry.id   AF-A0A819V8Y7-F1
#
_cell.length_a   1.000
_cell.length_b   1.000
_cell.length_c   1.000
_cell.angle_alpha   90.00
_cell.angle_beta   90.00
_cell.angle_gamma   90.00
#
_symmetry.space_group_name_H-M   'P 1'
#
loop_
_entity.id
_entity.type
_entity.pdbx_description
1 polymer ?
#
loop_
_entity_poly.entity_id
_entity_poly.type
_entity_poly.pdbx_seq_one_letter_code
_entity_poly.pdbx_strand_id
1 'polypeptide(L)'
;MASKTKKTKESASAAALPIVTDPEMAERFERELAWCVGQLECMMRSSSMKDKDPPRSALQTLTNPKTPFIRKRQMMQQLFGDYRQKMHDEDIARQKRHNQIRANTNSEIPLASRFVRRIHQNNDSTKDNTFSFNFNIPSSDMDKN
;
A
#
# COMPACT_ATOMS: atom_id res chain seq x y z
N MET A 1 41.88 3.89 42.00
CA MET A 1 40.60 4.36 42.59
C MET A 1 40.30 5.74 42.02
N ALA A 2 39.07 5.92 41.52
CA ALA A 2 38.41 7.19 41.16
C ALA A 2 39.01 8.06 40.02
N SER A 3 38.39 7.97 38.84
CA SER A 3 38.01 9.15 38.04
C SER A 3 36.67 8.83 37.37
N LYS A 4 35.62 9.45 37.89
CA LYS A 4 34.23 9.30 37.45
C LYS A 4 33.81 10.67 36.94
N THR A 5 33.71 10.81 35.62
CA THR A 5 33.15 12.01 34.99
C THR A 5 31.85 11.63 34.29
N LYS A 6 30.76 11.88 35.00
CA LYS A 6 29.43 12.06 34.42
C LYS A 6 29.47 13.34 33.58
N LYS A 7 29.10 13.27 32.30
CA LYS A 7 28.63 14.44 31.55
C LYS A 7 27.46 14.02 30.67
N THR A 8 26.30 14.17 31.30
CA THR A 8 25.06 14.75 30.77
C THR A 8 24.76 14.57 29.28
N LYS A 9 23.79 13.70 29.06
CA LYS A 9 22.77 13.68 28.02
C LYS A 9 22.13 15.06 27.86
N GLU A 10 22.44 15.77 26.79
CA GLU A 10 21.59 16.85 26.26
C GLU A 10 20.77 16.32 25.09
N SER A 11 19.55 15.95 25.44
CA SER A 11 18.44 15.80 24.51
C SER A 11 18.04 17.17 23.98
N ALA A 12 18.71 17.63 22.93
CA ALA A 12 18.22 18.74 22.11
C ALA A 12 17.22 18.17 21.10
N SER A 13 15.97 18.12 21.54
CA SER A 13 14.79 18.15 20.68
C SER A 13 14.85 19.39 19.81
N ALA A 14 15.29 19.24 18.57
CA ALA A 14 15.06 20.21 17.52
C ALA A 14 14.45 19.44 16.34
N ALA A 15 13.16 19.65 16.15
CA ALA A 15 12.43 19.28 14.95
C ALA A 15 13.01 20.05 13.76
N ALA A 16 14.18 19.63 13.27
CA ALA A 16 14.69 20.04 11.98
C ALA A 16 13.96 19.20 10.94
N LEU A 17 12.79 19.68 10.52
CA LEU A 17 12.16 19.30 9.26
C LEU A 17 13.24 19.48 8.17
N PRO A 18 13.74 18.40 7.54
CA PRO A 18 14.64 18.56 6.43
C PRO A 18 13.78 19.01 5.25
N ILE A 19 13.99 20.25 4.82
CA ILE A 19 13.69 20.84 3.52
C ILE A 19 13.27 19.76 2.50
N VAL A 20 11.96 19.54 2.38
CA VAL A 20 11.31 19.09 1.15
C VAL A 20 10.27 20.16 0.88
N THR A 21 10.74 21.28 0.33
CA THR A 21 9.94 22.48 0.02
C THR A 21 9.12 22.31 -1.26
N ASP A 22 9.18 21.15 -1.90
CA ASP A 22 8.43 20.83 -3.11
C ASP A 22 7.40 19.73 -2.79
N PRO A 23 6.09 20.04 -2.83
CA PRO A 23 5.04 19.06 -2.59
C PRO A 23 5.12 17.87 -3.56
N GLU A 24 5.63 18.06 -4.79
CA GLU A 24 5.76 16.99 -5.77
C GLU A 24 6.79 15.94 -5.32
N MET A 25 7.91 16.39 -4.75
CA MET A 25 8.96 15.49 -4.26
C MET A 25 8.51 14.68 -3.05
N ALA A 26 7.69 15.28 -2.19
CA ALA A 26 7.08 14.60 -1.05
C ALA A 26 6.11 13.50 -1.53
N GLU A 27 5.21 13.81 -2.48
CA GLU A 27 4.26 12.84 -3.03
C GLU A 27 4.97 11.66 -3.71
N ARG A 28 6.01 11.95 -4.52
CA ARG A 28 6.81 10.91 -5.16
C ARG A 28 7.44 9.97 -4.15
N PHE A 29 8.00 10.52 -3.06
CA PHE A 29 8.59 9.71 -2.00
C PHE A 29 7.54 8.89 -1.24
N GLU A 30 6.37 9.47 -0.95
CA GLU A 30 5.28 8.73 -0.30
C GLU A 30 4.81 7.55 -1.16
N ARG A 31 4.72 7.72 -2.47
CA ARG A 31 4.43 6.65 -3.43
C ARG A 31 5.50 5.55 -3.41
N GLU A 32 6.77 5.94 -3.46
CA GLU A 32 7.91 5.03 -3.33
C GLU A 32 7.85 4.24 -2.01
N LEU A 33 7.58 4.92 -0.90
CA LEU A 33 7.48 4.33 0.43
C LEU A 33 6.30 3.35 0.52
N ALA A 34 5.13 3.73 0.02
CA ALA A 34 3.94 2.88 0.00
C ALA A 34 4.19 1.60 -0.81
N TRP A 35 4.88 1.70 -1.95
CA TRP A 35 5.27 0.54 -2.75
C TRP A 35 6.19 -0.40 -1.96
N CYS A 36 7.25 0.14 -1.32
CA CYS A 36 8.17 -0.67 -0.51
C CYS A 36 7.46 -1.35 0.68
N VAL A 37 6.55 -0.66 1.36
CA VAL A 37 5.75 -1.23 2.46
C VAL A 37 4.88 -2.38 1.95
N GLY A 38 4.16 -2.19 0.85
CA GLY A 38 3.34 -3.24 0.24
C GLY A 38 4.16 -4.47 -0.14
N GLN A 39 5.38 -4.27 -0.64
CA GLN A 39 6.27 -5.38 -0.98
C GLN A 39 6.75 -6.15 0.25
N LEU A 40 7.12 -5.45 1.34
CA LEU A 40 7.48 -6.10 2.60
C LEU A 40 6.31 -6.93 3.15
N GLU A 41 5.09 -6.43 3.08
CA GLU A 41 3.92 -7.18 3.52
C GLU A 41 3.65 -8.41 2.64
N CYS A 42 3.79 -8.30 1.32
CA CYS A 42 3.70 -9.44 0.40
C CYS A 42 4.76 -10.51 0.69
N MET A 43 5.99 -10.09 1.01
CA MET A 43 7.07 -10.99 1.42
C MET A 43 6.83 -11.64 2.78
N MET A 44 6.05 -11.02 3.66
CA MET A 44 5.66 -11.62 4.94
C MET A 44 4.48 -12.60 4.81
N ARG A 45 3.54 -12.30 3.90
CA ARG A 45 2.38 -13.15 3.58
C ARG A 45 2.79 -14.41 2.82
N SER A 46 3.63 -14.26 1.80
CA SER A 46 4.27 -15.42 1.18
C SER A 46 5.33 -15.94 2.15
N SER A 47 5.25 -17.17 2.62
CA SER A 47 6.20 -17.74 3.59
C SER A 47 7.61 -17.97 3.02
N SER A 48 8.01 -17.19 2.01
CA SER A 48 9.19 -17.40 1.17
C SER A 48 10.51 -17.01 1.84
N MET A 49 10.47 -16.35 2.99
CA MET A 49 11.66 -15.99 3.77
C MET A 49 11.66 -16.77 5.08
N LYS A 50 12.59 -17.72 5.22
CA LYS A 50 12.81 -18.50 6.45
C LYS A 50 13.27 -17.64 7.63
N ASP A 51 13.81 -16.45 7.33
CA ASP A 51 14.22 -15.44 8.32
C ASP A 51 13.21 -14.28 8.30
N LYS A 52 12.26 -14.26 9.24
CA LYS A 52 11.15 -13.28 9.29
C LYS A 52 11.48 -11.99 10.05
N ASP A 53 12.65 -11.90 10.66
CA ASP A 53 13.04 -10.76 11.51
C ASP A 53 13.47 -9.50 10.73
N PRO A 54 14.18 -9.59 9.57
CA PRO A 54 14.54 -8.40 8.81
C PRO A 54 13.32 -7.62 8.23
N PRO A 55 12.30 -8.27 7.64
CA PRO A 55 11.14 -7.56 7.10
C PRO A 55 10.29 -6.83 8.15
N ARG A 56 10.16 -7.40 9.36
CA ARG A 56 9.34 -6.81 10.44
C ARG A 56 9.96 -5.54 11.01
N SER A 57 11.26 -5.57 11.29
CA SER A 57 11.99 -4.40 11.81
C SER A 57 12.05 -3.26 10.80
N ALA A 58 12.17 -3.59 9.51
CA ALA A 58 12.06 -2.65 8.41
C ALA A 58 10.68 -1.97 8.35
N LEU A 59 9.58 -2.74 8.41
CA LEU A 59 8.23 -2.19 8.42
C LEU A 59 8.00 -1.22 9.58
N GLN A 60 8.47 -1.56 10.78
CA GLN A 60 8.36 -0.68 11.94
C GLN A 60 9.10 0.65 11.73
N THR A 61 10.24 0.61 11.05
CA THR A 61 11.02 1.82 10.74
C THR A 61 10.33 2.65 9.67
N LEU A 62 9.83 2.05 8.58
CA LEU A 62 9.21 2.78 7.46
C LEU A 62 7.85 3.39 7.83
N THR A 63 7.06 2.71 8.68
CA THR A 63 5.74 3.17 9.14
C THR A 63 5.81 4.22 10.23
N ASN A 64 6.91 4.30 10.98
CA ASN A 64 7.03 5.25 12.08
C ASN A 64 7.13 6.69 11.53
N PRO A 65 6.19 7.59 11.87
CA PRO A 65 6.20 8.97 11.38
C PRO A 65 7.37 9.79 11.93
N LYS A 66 7.96 9.38 13.06
CA LYS A 66 9.11 10.06 13.68
C LYS A 66 10.44 9.71 13.03
N THR A 67 10.47 8.76 12.09
CA THR A 67 11.71 8.41 11.42
C THR A 67 12.05 9.45 10.35
N PRO A 68 13.29 9.96 10.33
CA PRO A 68 13.67 11.00 9.38
C PRO A 68 13.69 10.44 7.96
N PHE A 69 13.35 11.28 6.99
CA PHE A 69 13.28 10.97 5.56
C PHE A 69 14.50 10.20 5.03
N ILE A 70 15.71 10.66 5.35
CA ILE A 70 16.96 10.04 4.91
C ILE A 70 17.08 8.60 5.38
N ARG A 71 16.64 8.31 6.62
CA ARG A 71 16.68 6.96 7.20
C ARG A 71 15.69 6.03 6.51
N LYS A 72 14.48 6.51 6.21
CA LYS A 72 13.50 5.73 5.44
C LYS A 72 14.07 5.35 4.07
N ARG A 73 14.67 6.32 3.36
CA ARG A 73 15.32 6.08 2.06
C ARG A 73 16.46 5.08 2.14
N GLN A 74 17.32 5.17 3.16
CA GLN A 74 18.42 4.23 3.37
C GLN A 74 17.90 2.81 3.61
N MET A 75 16.87 2.64 4.45
CA MET A 75 16.25 1.33 4.67
C MET A 75 15.69 0.75 3.39
N MET A 76 14.96 1.55 2.60
CA MET A 76 14.43 1.10 1.31
C MET A 76 15.54 0.61 0.38
N GLN A 77 16.66 1.35 0.28
CA GLN A 77 17.82 0.95 -0.53
C GLN A 77 18.52 -0.31 0.00
N GLN A 78 18.68 -0.46 1.31
CA GLN A 78 19.32 -1.64 1.89
C GLN A 78 18.51 -2.92 1.67
N LEU A 79 17.17 -2.82 1.72
CA LEU A 79 16.28 -3.98 1.59
C LEU A 79 16.02 -4.34 0.13
N PHE A 80 15.75 -3.34 -0.70
CA PHE A 80 15.29 -3.55 -2.07
C PHE A 80 16.34 -3.21 -3.13
N GLY A 81 17.45 -2.56 -2.77
CA GLY A 81 18.39 -1.99 -3.72
C GLY A 81 17.74 -0.82 -4.46
N ASP A 82 17.81 -0.84 -5.79
CA ASP A 82 17.14 0.14 -6.63
C ASP A 82 15.64 -0.18 -6.77
N TYR A 83 14.86 0.25 -5.77
CA TYR A 83 13.41 0.05 -5.74
C TYR A 83 12.67 0.85 -6.83
N ARG A 84 13.27 1.91 -7.37
CA ARG A 84 12.63 2.73 -8.42
C ARG A 84 12.52 1.95 -9.72
N GLN A 85 13.59 1.25 -10.08
CA GLN A 85 13.59 0.37 -11.24
C GLN A 85 12.57 -0.77 -11.07
N LYS A 86 12.50 -1.37 -9.88
CA LYS A 86 11.52 -2.43 -9.59
C LYS A 86 10.07 -1.97 -9.70
N MET A 87 9.75 -0.77 -9.20
CA MET A 87 8.41 -0.19 -9.35
C MET A 87 8.04 -0.01 -10.83
N HIS A 88 8.97 0.53 -11.62
CA HIS A 88 8.77 0.73 -13.06
C HIS A 88 8.57 -0.59 -13.81
N ASP A 89 9.38 -1.61 -13.51
CA ASP A 89 9.25 -2.93 -14.12
C ASP A 89 7.92 -3.60 -13.78
N GLU A 90 7.45 -3.46 -12.53
CA GLU A 90 6.14 -3.94 -12.10
C GLU A 90 4.99 -3.21 -12.80
N ASP A 91 5.09 -1.89 -12.97
CA ASP A 91 4.08 -1.10 -13.67
C ASP A 91 4.04 -1.45 -15.16
N ILE A 92 5.19 -1.64 -15.82
CA ILE A 92 5.25 -2.15 -17.19
C ILE A 92 4.62 -3.54 -17.27
N ALA A 93 4.94 -4.44 -16.35
CA ALA A 93 4.38 -5.79 -16.33
C ALA A 93 2.86 -5.77 -16.14
N ARG A 94 2.36 -4.89 -15.24
CA ARG A 94 0.94 -4.67 -15.02
C ARG A 94 0.26 -4.12 -16.26
N GLN A 95 0.86 -3.13 -16.92
CA GLN A 95 0.33 -2.54 -18.16
C GLN A 95 0.29 -3.56 -19.30
N LYS A 96 1.34 -4.37 -19.47
CA LYS A 96 1.37 -5.47 -20.46
C LYS A 96 0.25 -6.47 -20.22
N ARG A 97 0.05 -6.90 -18.97
CA ARG A 97 -1.04 -7.82 -18.60
C ARG A 97 -2.42 -7.22 -18.90
N HIS A 98 -2.62 -5.95 -18.55
CA HIS A 98 -3.86 -5.24 -18.84
C HIS A 98 -4.12 -5.10 -20.35
N ASN A 99 -3.09 -4.79 -21.14
CA ASN A 99 -3.20 -4.73 -22.59
C ASN A 99 -3.48 -6.10 -23.22
N GLN A 100 -2.90 -7.18 -22.69
CA GLN A 100 -3.17 -8.54 -23.15
C GLN A 100 -4.64 -8.94 -22.95
N ILE A 101 -5.25 -8.54 -21.83
CA ILE A 101 -6.68 -8.77 -21.57
C ILE A 101 -7.55 -8.02 -22.59
N ARG A 102 -7.20 -6.76 -22.92
CA ARG A 102 -7.93 -5.96 -23.91
C ARG A 102 -7.76 -6.48 -25.33
N ALA A 103 -6.56 -6.93 -25.70
CA ALA A 103 -6.25 -7.42 -27.04
C ALA A 103 -7.04 -8.70 -27.38
N ASN A 104 -7.43 -9.50 -26.38
CA ASN A 104 -8.22 -10.71 -26.59
C ASN A 104 -9.74 -10.45 -26.81
N THR A 105 -10.15 -9.20 -27.06
CA THR A 105 -11.54 -8.87 -27.42
C THR A 105 -11.82 -8.92 -28.93
N ASN A 106 -10.79 -9.15 -29.75
CA ASN A 106 -10.88 -9.31 -31.22
C ASN A 106 -10.61 -10.75 -31.70
N SER A 107 -10.53 -11.74 -30.79
CA SER A 107 -10.66 -13.13 -31.21
C SER A 107 -12.14 -13.36 -31.55
N GLU A 108 -12.41 -13.93 -32.73
CA GLU A 108 -13.74 -14.22 -33.27
C GLU A 108 -14.76 -14.45 -32.15
N ILE A 109 -15.63 -13.46 -31.93
CA ILE A 109 -16.65 -13.52 -30.88
C ILE A 109 -17.43 -14.81 -31.15
N PRO A 110 -17.37 -15.83 -30.28
CA PRO A 110 -18.20 -17.00 -30.47
C PRO A 110 -19.64 -16.49 -30.51
N LEU A 111 -20.38 -16.78 -31.59
CA LEU A 111 -21.77 -16.32 -31.74
C LEU A 111 -22.65 -16.71 -30.53
N ALA A 112 -22.20 -17.66 -29.70
CA ALA A 112 -22.72 -17.92 -28.37
C ALA A 112 -22.10 -17.01 -27.31
N SER A 113 -22.86 -15.98 -26.88
CA SER A 113 -22.54 -15.21 -25.68
C SER A 113 -22.52 -16.12 -24.45
N ARG A 114 -21.36 -16.23 -23.79
CA ARG A 114 -21.23 -16.88 -22.48
C ARG A 114 -21.41 -15.82 -21.39
N PHE A 115 -22.64 -15.60 -20.96
CA PHE A 115 -22.94 -14.75 -19.82
C PHE A 115 -22.50 -15.44 -18.52
N VAL A 116 -21.46 -14.90 -17.88
CA VAL A 116 -21.11 -15.29 -16.51
C VAL A 116 -22.02 -14.50 -15.56
N ARG A 117 -23.13 -15.10 -15.14
CA ARG A 117 -23.93 -14.55 -14.04
C ARG A 117 -23.10 -14.65 -12.77
N ARG A 118 -22.62 -13.52 -12.24
CA ARG A 118 -22.03 -13.46 -10.90
C ARG A 118 -23.15 -13.76 -9.91
N ILE A 119 -23.24 -15.02 -9.47
CA ILE A 119 -24.20 -15.44 -8.44
C ILE A 119 -23.65 -14.99 -7.09
N HIS A 120 -24.28 -13.99 -6.48
CA HIS A 120 -24.14 -13.73 -5.06
C HIS A 120 -25.14 -14.65 -4.35
N GLN A 121 -24.67 -15.50 -3.43
CA GLN A 121 -25.56 -16.28 -2.57
C GLN A 121 -26.20 -15.32 -1.56
N ASN A 122 -27.26 -14.64 -1.97
CA ASN A 122 -28.12 -13.92 -1.04
C ASN A 122 -29.00 -14.96 -0.36
N ASN A 123 -28.70 -15.24 0.90
CA ASN A 123 -29.51 -16.08 1.76
C ASN A 123 -30.69 -15.25 2.31
N ASP A 124 -31.41 -14.54 1.43
CA ASP A 124 -32.53 -13.71 1.82
C ASP A 124 -33.69 -13.82 0.83
N SER A 125 -34.88 -14.01 1.40
CA SER A 125 -36.02 -14.69 0.78
C SER A 125 -37.04 -13.72 0.20
N THR A 126 -36.62 -12.61 -0.38
CA THR A 126 -37.54 -11.62 -0.95
C THR A 126 -37.53 -11.71 -2.48
N LYS A 127 -38.65 -12.20 -3.02
CA LYS A 127 -38.87 -12.49 -4.46
C LYS A 127 -39.20 -11.22 -5.26
N ASP A 128 -38.63 -10.08 -4.92
CA ASP A 128 -38.81 -8.84 -5.67
C ASP A 128 -37.53 -8.52 -6.44
N ASN A 129 -37.65 -8.39 -7.76
CA ASN A 129 -36.55 -8.06 -8.67
C ASN A 129 -36.11 -6.58 -8.54
N THR A 130 -36.11 -6.04 -7.33
CA THR A 130 -35.79 -4.64 -7.04
C THR A 130 -34.27 -4.51 -7.02
N PHE A 131 -33.71 -3.86 -8.04
CA PHE A 131 -32.29 -3.53 -8.09
C PHE A 131 -31.97 -2.52 -6.98
N SER A 132 -31.40 -2.99 -5.87
CA SER A 132 -31.01 -2.16 -4.73
C SER A 132 -29.48 -2.07 -4.64
N PHE A 133 -28.96 -0.84 -4.69
CA PHE A 133 -27.62 -0.59 -4.18
C PHE A 133 -27.70 -0.62 -2.66
N ASN A 134 -27.00 -1.56 -2.05
CA ASN A 134 -26.91 -1.68 -0.60
C ASN A 134 -26.03 -0.55 -0.01
N PHE A 135 -26.51 0.69 -0.12
CA PHE A 135 -25.96 1.81 0.63
C PHE A 135 -26.56 1.71 2.03
N ASN A 136 -25.71 1.44 3.02
CA ASN A 136 -26.09 1.54 4.41
C ASN A 136 -26.24 3.02 4.75
N ILE A 137 -27.36 3.63 4.37
CA ILE A 137 -27.69 5.01 4.71
C ILE A 137 -28.32 4.97 6.09
N PRO A 138 -27.66 5.47 7.15
CA PRO A 138 -28.35 5.67 8.41
C PRO A 138 -29.46 6.69 8.18
N SER A 139 -30.70 6.26 8.34
CA SER A 139 -31.87 7.13 8.36
C SER A 139 -31.74 8.08 9.54
N SER A 140 -31.13 9.25 9.32
CA SER A 140 -31.17 10.33 10.29
C SER A 140 -32.58 10.90 10.27
N ASP A 141 -33.26 10.72 11.41
CA ASP A 141 -34.60 11.18 11.75
C ASP A 141 -34.89 12.60 11.25
N MET A 142 -35.95 12.74 10.45
CA MET A 142 -36.55 14.03 10.10
C MET A 142 -38.07 13.94 10.20
N ASP A 143 -38.58 13.80 11.42
CA ASP A 143 -39.97 14.12 11.74
C ASP A 143 -40.01 15.04 12.99
N LYS A 144 -39.79 16.32 12.73
CA LYS A 144 -40.27 17.42 13.57
C LYS A 144 -40.79 18.51 12.65
N ASN A 145 -42.11 18.54 12.44
CA ASN A 145 -42.95 19.73 12.65
C ASN A 145 -44.43 19.37 12.47
#